data_AF-A0A6P1DJZ4-F1
#
_entry.id   AF-A0A6P1DJZ4-F1
#
_cell.length_a   1.000
_cell.length_b   1.000
_cell.length_c   1.000
_cell.angle_alpha   90.00
_cell.angle_beta   90.00
_cell.angle_gamma   90.00
#
_symmetry.space_group_name_H-M   'P 1'
#
loop_
_entity.id
_entity.type
_entity.pdbx_description
1 polymer ?
#
loop_
_entity_poly.entity_id
_entity_poly.type
_entity_poly.pdbx_seq_one_letter_code
_entity_poly.pdbx_strand_id
1 'polypeptide(L)'
;MRLKYSFMFLLALVSFIGHSQEVPENSIIENSKLSNYLTDEVKATFKNKKKISTEELAEYFRDKYAERYFFNWKNFKGRFENYQLIYPVSRNGHSERSIDHMSKFPANTKWKLPFNYLNGETVNAYAVRHLARQHKMVDVSFEYHYSNKNPIYLNYFKNQLTSLNSALKTNEFEQMKDGNGTYEAFRSGYRVLNWLQIHSFFLGEKEYSDADQLTTIATLLQHGANLYANNQDFVPGNHQTRGMSALAMLSIVFRDFKGT
;
A
#
# COMPACT_ATOMS: atom_id res chain seq x y z
N MET A 1 33.05 10.54 -59.60
CA MET A 1 33.65 9.92 -58.40
C MET A 1 32.63 10.02 -57.28
N ARG A 2 32.13 8.88 -56.82
CA ARG A 2 31.06 8.74 -55.81
C ARG A 2 31.55 9.29 -54.46
N LEU A 3 30.78 10.13 -53.78
CA LEU A 3 30.87 10.23 -52.32
C LEU A 3 29.57 10.83 -51.73
N LYS A 4 28.83 9.96 -51.04
CA LYS A 4 28.14 10.21 -49.77
C LYS A 4 26.83 11.00 -49.79
N TYR A 5 25.81 10.37 -50.37
CA TYR A 5 24.56 10.18 -49.62
C TYR A 5 24.86 9.32 -48.38
N SER A 6 24.96 9.91 -47.20
CA SER A 6 24.71 9.27 -45.89
C SER A 6 25.21 10.17 -44.78
N PHE A 7 24.47 11.24 -44.46
CA PHE A 7 24.60 11.86 -43.13
C PHE A 7 23.33 12.59 -42.72
N MET A 8 22.16 11.99 -42.99
CA MET A 8 20.89 12.55 -42.54
C MET A 8 19.89 11.44 -42.18
N PHE A 9 20.39 10.42 -41.48
CA PHE A 9 19.57 9.37 -40.86
C PHE A 9 19.98 9.11 -39.39
N LEU A 10 20.63 10.09 -38.74
CA LEU A 10 21.14 9.98 -37.38
C LEU A 10 20.42 10.90 -36.36
N LEU A 11 19.18 11.29 -36.65
CA LEU A 11 18.39 12.22 -35.81
C LEU A 11 16.95 11.74 -35.57
N ALA A 12 16.71 10.43 -35.65
CA ALA A 12 15.44 9.80 -35.31
C ALA A 12 15.58 8.72 -34.22
N LEU A 13 16.65 8.78 -33.42
CA LEU A 13 16.67 8.17 -32.08
C LEU A 13 16.33 9.26 -31.06
N VAL A 14 15.17 9.90 -31.24
CA VAL A 14 14.46 10.42 -30.09
C VAL A 14 14.07 9.17 -29.34
N SER A 15 14.86 8.83 -28.32
CA SER A 15 14.51 7.85 -27.33
C SER A 15 13.06 8.12 -26.94
N PHE A 16 12.15 7.24 -27.37
CA PHE A 16 10.91 7.07 -26.65
C PHE A 16 11.34 6.58 -25.27
N ILE A 17 11.70 7.51 -24.40
CA ILE A 17 11.65 7.31 -22.96
C ILE A 17 10.15 7.19 -22.71
N GLY A 18 9.63 5.98 -22.97
CA GLY A 18 8.28 5.62 -22.59
C GLY A 18 8.18 5.97 -21.12
N HIS A 19 7.38 6.99 -20.80
CA HIS A 19 7.03 7.28 -19.43
C HIS A 19 6.16 6.12 -18.97
N SER A 20 6.79 5.03 -18.48
CA SER A 20 6.06 3.84 -18.05
C SER A 20 5.28 4.08 -16.76
N GLN A 21 5.60 5.18 -16.05
CA GLN A 21 4.99 5.50 -14.78
C GLN A 21 3.81 6.46 -14.96
N GLU A 22 2.61 5.88 -15.13
CA GLU A 22 1.37 6.66 -15.15
C GLU A 22 0.90 7.01 -13.73
N VAL A 23 1.07 6.10 -12.77
CA VAL A 23 0.69 6.31 -11.36
C VAL A 23 1.65 7.30 -10.68
N PRO A 24 1.15 8.36 -10.04
CA PRO A 24 1.99 9.35 -9.38
C PRO A 24 2.71 8.77 -8.15
N GLU A 25 4.01 9.09 -8.01
CA GLU A 25 4.81 8.65 -6.86
C GLU A 25 4.63 9.51 -5.60
N ASN A 26 4.13 10.74 -5.73
CA ASN A 26 4.10 11.76 -4.68
C ASN A 26 2.68 12.18 -4.28
N SER A 27 1.66 11.51 -4.80
CA SER A 27 0.27 11.78 -4.49
C SER A 27 -0.59 10.52 -4.61
N ILE A 28 -1.73 10.54 -3.93
CA ILE A 28 -2.70 9.46 -3.97
C ILE A 28 -3.75 9.78 -5.04
N ILE A 29 -4.00 8.83 -5.93
CA ILE A 29 -5.07 8.97 -6.93
C ILE A 29 -6.42 9.01 -6.18
N GLU A 30 -7.24 10.02 -6.46
CA GLU A 30 -8.61 10.07 -5.93
C GLU A 30 -9.42 8.87 -6.44
N ASN A 31 -10.28 8.29 -5.59
CA ASN A 31 -11.09 7.13 -5.96
C ASN A 31 -11.91 7.34 -7.24
N SER A 32 -12.42 8.56 -7.46
CA SER A 32 -13.19 8.95 -8.65
C SER A 32 -12.37 8.92 -9.95
N LYS A 33 -11.03 8.94 -9.85
CA LYS A 33 -10.08 8.98 -10.97
C LYS A 33 -9.37 7.64 -11.19
N LEU A 34 -9.47 6.67 -10.27
CA LEU A 34 -8.79 5.37 -10.38
C LEU A 34 -9.10 4.64 -11.68
N SER A 35 -10.35 4.70 -12.16
CA SER A 35 -10.76 4.05 -13.42
C SER A 35 -10.02 4.58 -14.66
N ASN A 36 -9.49 5.81 -14.60
CA ASN A 36 -8.72 6.38 -15.71
C ASN A 36 -7.40 5.62 -15.91
N TYR A 37 -6.85 5.07 -14.84
CA TYR A 37 -5.60 4.32 -14.81
C TYR A 37 -5.77 2.85 -15.16
N LEU A 38 -6.98 2.36 -15.46
CA LEU A 38 -7.15 0.97 -15.90
C LEU A 38 -6.60 0.76 -17.31
N THR A 39 -6.05 -0.43 -17.58
CA THR A 39 -5.70 -0.87 -18.94
C THR A 39 -6.94 -0.91 -19.83
N ASP A 40 -6.75 -0.83 -21.14
CA ASP A 40 -7.86 -0.81 -22.08
C ASP A 40 -8.61 -2.16 -22.11
N GLU A 41 -7.90 -3.27 -21.85
CA GLU A 41 -8.49 -4.60 -21.66
C GLU A 41 -9.48 -4.62 -20.49
N VAL A 42 -9.10 -4.04 -19.35
CA VAL A 42 -9.96 -4.01 -18.16
C VAL A 42 -11.11 -3.04 -18.37
N LYS A 43 -10.91 -1.90 -19.04
CA LYS A 43 -12.01 -0.99 -19.40
C LYS A 43 -13.06 -1.69 -20.28
N ALA A 44 -12.65 -2.62 -21.16
CA ALA A 44 -13.55 -3.41 -21.97
C ALA A 44 -14.46 -4.34 -21.14
N THR A 45 -14.03 -4.83 -19.98
CA THR A 45 -14.88 -5.65 -19.10
C THR A 45 -16.06 -4.86 -18.53
N PHE A 46 -15.91 -3.54 -18.41
CA PHE A 46 -16.98 -2.62 -18.04
C PHE A 46 -17.78 -2.10 -19.25
N LYS A 47 -17.77 -2.83 -20.38
CA LYS A 47 -18.45 -2.46 -21.63
C LYS A 47 -18.05 -1.07 -22.13
N ASN A 48 -16.82 -0.65 -21.87
CA ASN A 48 -16.31 0.69 -22.20
C ASN A 48 -17.20 1.83 -21.67
N LYS A 49 -17.83 1.63 -20.51
CA LYS A 49 -18.60 2.68 -19.83
C LYS A 49 -17.75 3.93 -19.67
N LYS A 50 -18.33 5.09 -19.99
CA LYS A 50 -17.69 6.40 -19.76
C LYS A 50 -17.39 6.64 -18.27
N LYS A 51 -18.17 6.04 -17.38
CA LYS A 51 -18.01 6.14 -15.92
C LYS A 51 -18.27 4.78 -15.30
N ILE A 52 -17.25 4.24 -14.63
CA ILE A 52 -17.33 3.05 -13.78
C ILE A 52 -17.67 3.53 -12.37
N SER A 53 -18.65 2.92 -11.70
CA SER A 53 -19.02 3.31 -10.33
C SER A 53 -17.98 2.84 -9.31
N THR A 54 -18.03 3.41 -8.10
CA THR A 54 -17.17 2.99 -6.98
C THR A 54 -17.41 1.54 -6.61
N GLU A 55 -18.67 1.13 -6.57
CA GLU A 55 -19.12 -0.22 -6.23
C GLU A 55 -18.65 -1.23 -7.29
N GLU A 56 -18.85 -0.92 -8.58
CA GLU A 56 -18.41 -1.77 -9.69
C GLU A 56 -16.89 -1.99 -9.68
N LEU A 57 -16.13 -0.91 -9.45
CA LEU A 57 -14.68 -0.98 -9.42
C LEU A 57 -14.16 -1.75 -8.19
N ALA A 58 -14.75 -1.51 -7.02
CA ALA A 58 -14.41 -2.19 -5.80
C ALA A 58 -14.75 -3.68 -5.87
N GLU A 59 -15.91 -4.04 -6.41
CA GLU A 59 -16.30 -5.44 -6.64
C GLU A 59 -15.31 -6.16 -7.56
N TYR A 60 -14.97 -5.54 -8.70
CA TYR A 60 -13.97 -6.08 -9.62
C TYR A 60 -12.65 -6.37 -8.92
N PHE A 61 -12.12 -5.41 -8.16
CA PHE A 61 -10.86 -5.60 -7.46
C PHE A 61 -10.96 -6.54 -6.27
N ARG A 62 -12.13 -6.69 -5.63
CA ARG A 62 -12.37 -7.73 -4.60
C ARG A 62 -12.17 -9.10 -5.20
N ASP A 63 -12.75 -9.35 -6.37
CA ASP A 63 -12.62 -10.64 -7.05
C ASP A 63 -11.19 -10.88 -7.55
N LYS A 64 -10.57 -9.89 -8.19
CA LYS A 64 -9.18 -10.01 -8.65
C LYS A 64 -8.18 -10.19 -7.52
N TYR A 65 -8.43 -9.58 -6.36
CA TYR A 65 -7.60 -9.80 -5.18
C TYR A 65 -7.68 -11.26 -4.69
N ALA A 66 -8.87 -11.86 -4.67
CA ALA A 66 -9.06 -13.27 -4.31
C ALA A 66 -8.38 -14.25 -5.27
N GLU A 67 -8.28 -13.89 -6.55
CA GLU A 67 -7.60 -14.69 -7.59
C GLU A 67 -6.06 -14.61 -7.50
N ARG A 68 -5.52 -13.44 -7.14
CA ARG A 68 -4.10 -13.10 -7.38
C ARG A 68 -3.26 -13.00 -6.11
N TYR A 69 -3.87 -12.64 -4.98
CA TYR A 69 -3.15 -12.63 -3.72
C TYR A 69 -3.06 -14.05 -3.16
N PHE A 70 -1.95 -14.38 -2.51
CA PHE A 70 -1.73 -15.73 -1.96
C PHE A 70 -2.75 -16.11 -0.87
N PHE A 71 -3.47 -15.14 -0.32
CA PHE A 71 -4.55 -15.35 0.64
C PHE A 71 -5.89 -14.94 0.02
N ASN A 72 -6.78 -15.91 -0.17
CA ASN A 72 -8.13 -15.65 -0.65
C ASN A 72 -9.01 -15.15 0.50
N TRP A 73 -9.37 -13.87 0.47
CA TRP A 73 -10.19 -13.24 1.50
C TRP A 73 -11.56 -13.92 1.71
N LYS A 74 -12.11 -14.58 0.67
CA LYS A 74 -13.42 -15.26 0.74
C LYS A 74 -13.44 -16.41 1.75
N ASN A 75 -12.29 -16.97 2.12
CA ASN A 75 -12.18 -18.01 3.15
C ASN A 75 -11.53 -17.52 4.44
N PHE A 76 -11.42 -16.20 4.65
CA PHE A 76 -10.78 -15.61 5.83
C PHE A 76 -11.37 -16.16 7.13
N LYS A 77 -12.70 -16.19 7.28
CA LYS A 77 -13.38 -16.64 8.50
C LYS A 77 -12.91 -18.04 8.93
N GLY A 78 -12.99 -19.02 8.03
CA GLY A 78 -12.57 -20.40 8.32
C GLY A 78 -11.06 -20.51 8.58
N ARG A 79 -10.23 -19.73 7.88
CA ARG A 79 -8.79 -19.68 8.15
C ARG A 79 -8.46 -19.08 9.51
N PHE A 80 -9.19 -18.05 9.93
CA PHE A 80 -9.00 -17.41 11.23
C PHE A 80 -9.47 -18.33 12.38
N GLU A 81 -10.59 -19.04 12.19
CA GLU A 81 -11.03 -20.08 13.13
C GLU A 81 -9.97 -21.20 13.26
N ASN A 82 -9.44 -21.69 12.14
CA ASN A 82 -8.38 -22.69 12.15
C ASN A 82 -7.07 -22.16 12.77
N TYR A 83 -6.70 -20.91 12.49
CA TYR A 83 -5.53 -20.25 13.08
C TYR A 83 -5.61 -20.24 14.62
N GLN A 84 -6.79 -19.95 15.17
CA GLN A 84 -7.02 -19.97 16.61
C GLN A 84 -6.90 -21.35 17.23
N LEU A 85 -7.30 -22.40 16.51
CA LEU A 85 -7.17 -23.79 16.96
C LEU A 85 -5.70 -24.24 16.96
N ILE A 86 -4.93 -23.89 15.93
CA ILE A 86 -3.53 -24.30 15.79
C ILE A 86 -2.61 -23.48 16.72
N TYR A 87 -2.92 -22.19 16.92
CA TYR A 87 -2.08 -21.27 17.68
C TYR A 87 -2.86 -20.54 18.79
N PRO A 88 -3.40 -21.26 19.79
CA PRO A 88 -4.28 -20.68 20.80
C PRO A 88 -3.61 -19.58 21.65
N VAL A 89 -2.29 -19.67 21.85
CA VAL A 89 -1.52 -18.68 22.64
C VAL A 89 -1.25 -17.37 21.88
N SER A 90 -1.38 -17.35 20.55
CA SER A 90 -1.06 -16.17 19.74
C SER A 90 -1.99 -14.99 19.97
N ARG A 91 -3.23 -15.26 20.40
CA ARG A 91 -4.22 -14.23 20.72
C ARG A 91 -3.66 -13.21 21.71
N ASN A 92 -3.06 -13.67 22.81
CA ASN A 92 -2.51 -12.79 23.83
C ASN A 92 -1.43 -11.86 23.25
N GLY A 93 -0.52 -12.42 22.42
CA GLY A 93 0.51 -11.63 21.77
C GLY A 93 -0.05 -10.59 20.79
N HIS A 94 -1.09 -10.93 20.03
CA HIS A 94 -1.77 -9.96 19.16
C HIS A 94 -2.44 -8.85 19.97
N SER A 95 -3.18 -9.21 21.03
CA SER A 95 -3.85 -8.24 21.88
C SER A 95 -2.85 -7.29 22.56
N GLU A 96 -1.75 -7.81 23.13
CA GLU A 96 -0.69 -7.00 23.74
C GLU A 96 -0.06 -6.02 22.75
N ARG A 97 0.28 -6.48 21.53
CA ARG A 97 0.90 -5.61 20.51
C ARG A 97 -0.07 -4.60 19.92
N SER A 98 -1.34 -4.96 19.77
CA SER A 98 -2.42 -4.05 19.38
C SER A 98 -2.56 -2.91 20.39
N ILE A 99 -2.69 -3.26 21.68
CA ILE A 99 -2.79 -2.30 22.78
C ILE A 99 -1.54 -1.41 22.87
N ASP A 100 -0.34 -2.00 22.80
CA ASP A 100 0.91 -1.23 22.83
C ASP A 100 0.98 -0.21 21.68
N HIS A 101 0.56 -0.58 20.47
CA HIS A 101 0.58 0.33 19.33
C HIS A 101 -0.44 1.46 19.47
N MET A 102 -1.70 1.11 19.77
CA MET A 102 -2.80 2.07 19.87
C MET A 102 -2.70 2.99 21.10
N SER A 103 -2.02 2.57 22.16
CA SER A 103 -1.73 3.41 23.33
C SER A 103 -0.55 4.36 23.11
N LYS A 104 0.30 4.11 22.11
CA LYS A 104 1.44 4.97 21.78
C LYS A 104 1.10 6.02 20.73
N PHE A 105 0.41 5.63 19.67
CA PHE A 105 0.16 6.50 18.53
C PHE A 105 -1.34 6.77 18.36
N PRO A 106 -1.75 8.05 18.16
CA PRO A 106 -3.11 8.30 17.67
C PRO A 106 -3.26 7.72 16.27
N ALA A 107 -4.51 7.36 15.90
CA ALA A 107 -4.77 6.88 14.55
C ALA A 107 -4.37 7.92 13.50
N ASN A 108 -4.72 9.19 13.72
CA ASN A 108 -4.16 10.32 12.97
C ASN A 108 -2.87 10.81 13.63
N THR A 109 -1.73 10.27 13.22
CA THR A 109 -0.41 10.56 13.80
C THR A 109 0.40 11.54 12.96
N LYS A 110 1.42 12.11 13.59
CA LYS A 110 2.49 12.79 12.86
C LYS A 110 3.48 11.76 12.32
N TRP A 111 4.06 12.07 11.16
CA TRP A 111 5.01 11.20 10.47
C TRP A 111 6.42 11.79 10.40
N LYS A 112 6.61 12.96 11.00
CA LYS A 112 7.84 13.74 11.04
C LYS A 112 8.13 14.20 12.46
N LEU A 113 9.36 14.05 12.89
CA LEU A 113 9.82 14.50 14.20
C LEU A 113 9.97 16.04 14.23
N PRO A 114 9.86 16.65 15.43
CA PRO A 114 9.52 16.04 16.72
C PRO A 114 8.00 15.93 16.96
N PHE A 115 7.60 14.90 17.70
CA PHE A 115 6.25 14.79 18.29
C PHE A 115 6.27 13.84 19.50
N ASN A 116 5.15 13.78 20.22
CA ASN A 116 5.01 12.95 21.42
C ASN A 116 4.04 11.79 21.17
N TYR A 117 4.25 10.69 21.90
CA TYR A 117 3.26 9.64 22.06
C TYR A 117 2.03 10.19 22.81
N LEU A 118 0.96 9.38 22.88
CA LEU A 118 -0.25 9.72 23.65
C LEU A 118 0.01 9.91 25.16
N ASN A 119 1.05 9.28 25.71
CA ASN A 119 1.46 9.46 27.11
C ASN A 119 2.28 10.75 27.35
N GLY A 120 2.56 11.54 26.32
CA GLY A 120 3.31 12.80 26.40
C GLY A 120 4.83 12.66 26.24
N GLU A 121 5.38 11.45 26.24
CA GLU A 121 6.82 11.22 26.03
C GLU A 121 7.23 11.46 24.57
N THR A 122 8.45 11.92 24.34
CA THR A 122 8.95 12.22 23.00
C THR A 122 9.20 10.96 22.17
N VAL A 123 8.73 10.98 20.93
CA VAL A 123 9.00 9.92 19.94
C VAL A 123 10.42 10.07 19.41
N ASN A 124 11.15 8.96 19.35
CA ASN A 124 12.50 8.93 18.76
C ASN A 124 12.51 8.36 17.34
N ALA A 125 13.64 8.49 16.67
CA ALA A 125 13.85 7.98 15.30
C ALA A 125 13.51 6.49 15.17
N TYR A 126 13.89 5.65 16.14
CA TYR A 126 13.61 4.21 16.10
C TYR A 126 12.11 3.92 16.08
N ALA A 127 11.34 4.62 16.90
CA ALA A 127 9.89 4.49 16.97
C ALA A 127 9.21 4.91 15.66
N VAL A 128 9.65 6.02 15.03
CA VAL A 128 9.10 6.44 13.72
C VAL A 128 9.40 5.40 12.64
N ARG A 129 10.59 4.78 12.64
CA ARG A 129 10.92 3.70 11.69
C ARG A 129 9.99 2.49 11.87
N HIS A 130 9.63 2.17 13.12
CA HIS A 130 8.72 1.08 13.44
C HIS A 130 7.26 1.40 13.08
N LEU A 131 6.82 2.63 13.34
CA LEU A 131 5.53 3.16 12.89
C LEU A 131 5.42 3.11 11.36
N ALA A 132 6.46 3.55 10.64
CA ALA A 132 6.52 3.52 9.18
C ALA A 132 6.37 2.10 8.61
N ARG A 133 6.86 1.06 9.28
CA ARG A 133 6.69 -0.32 8.81
C ARG A 133 5.27 -0.87 8.96
N GLN A 134 4.45 -0.27 9.82
CA GLN A 134 3.06 -0.71 10.09
C GLN A 134 2.93 -2.19 10.54
N HIS A 135 3.98 -2.82 11.04
CA HIS A 135 3.98 -4.22 11.46
C HIS A 135 2.99 -4.54 12.58
N LYS A 136 2.83 -3.66 13.58
CA LYS A 136 1.82 -3.84 14.65
C LYS A 136 0.39 -3.55 14.20
N MET A 137 0.19 -2.93 13.03
CA MET A 137 -1.16 -2.76 12.48
C MET A 137 -1.77 -4.12 12.11
N VAL A 138 -0.95 -5.13 11.80
CA VAL A 138 -1.42 -6.50 11.58
C VAL A 138 -2.04 -7.06 12.86
N ASP A 139 -1.41 -6.81 14.02
CA ASP A 139 -1.95 -7.20 15.33
C ASP A 139 -3.27 -6.46 15.65
N VAL A 140 -3.37 -5.18 15.31
CA VAL A 140 -4.62 -4.40 15.40
C VAL A 140 -5.73 -5.04 14.56
N SER A 141 -5.41 -5.48 13.33
CA SER A 141 -6.38 -6.18 12.47
C SER A 141 -6.78 -7.56 12.98
N PHE A 142 -5.90 -8.29 13.65
CA PHE A 142 -6.28 -9.52 14.35
C PHE A 142 -7.22 -9.23 15.52
N GLU A 143 -6.93 -8.18 16.31
CA GLU A 143 -7.75 -7.80 17.45
C GLU A 143 -9.18 -7.42 17.04
N TYR A 144 -9.38 -6.80 15.86
CA TYR A 144 -10.72 -6.62 15.28
C TYR A 144 -11.51 -7.94 15.25
N HIS A 145 -10.91 -9.02 14.75
CA HIS A 145 -11.59 -10.31 14.63
C HIS A 145 -11.73 -11.05 15.96
N TYR A 146 -10.80 -10.88 16.91
CA TYR A 146 -10.93 -11.41 18.27
C TYR A 146 -12.00 -10.72 19.12
N SER A 147 -12.24 -9.44 18.87
CA SER A 147 -13.11 -8.57 19.66
C SER A 147 -14.54 -8.48 19.11
N ASN A 148 -15.00 -9.55 18.43
CA ASN A 148 -16.30 -9.59 17.77
C ASN A 148 -16.51 -8.41 16.80
N LYS A 149 -15.47 -8.11 16.00
CA LYS A 149 -15.50 -7.08 14.95
C LYS A 149 -15.73 -5.67 15.49
N ASN A 150 -15.12 -5.34 16.63
CA ASN A 150 -15.21 -3.99 17.20
C ASN A 150 -14.62 -2.96 16.20
N PRO A 151 -15.43 -1.99 15.71
CA PRO A 151 -15.03 -1.10 14.63
C PRO A 151 -13.86 -0.17 14.99
N ILE A 152 -13.50 -0.01 16.26
CA ILE A 152 -12.36 0.82 16.68
C ILE A 152 -11.06 0.41 15.98
N TYR A 153 -10.82 -0.89 15.82
CA TYR A 153 -9.58 -1.42 15.24
C TYR A 153 -9.50 -1.21 13.73
N LEU A 154 -10.61 -1.44 13.03
CA LEU A 154 -10.72 -1.18 11.59
C LEU A 154 -10.62 0.32 11.32
N ASN A 155 -11.31 1.17 12.09
CA ASN A 155 -11.23 2.61 11.97
C ASN A 155 -9.82 3.14 12.27
N TYR A 156 -9.11 2.53 13.24
CA TYR A 156 -7.73 2.89 13.53
C TYR A 156 -6.81 2.64 12.31
N PHE A 157 -6.96 1.49 11.62
CA PHE A 157 -6.25 1.23 10.36
C PHE A 157 -6.58 2.28 9.28
N LYS A 158 -7.87 2.52 9.01
CA LYS A 158 -8.31 3.49 7.99
C LYS A 158 -7.76 4.89 8.26
N ASN A 159 -7.79 5.32 9.51
CA ASN A 159 -7.33 6.63 9.92
C ASN A 159 -5.79 6.75 9.87
N GLN A 160 -5.06 5.68 10.19
CA GLN A 160 -3.59 5.70 10.09
C GLN A 160 -3.10 5.67 8.64
N LEU A 161 -3.79 4.94 7.75
CA LEU A 161 -3.53 4.96 6.33
C LEU A 161 -3.80 6.35 5.72
N THR A 162 -4.95 6.95 6.01
CA THR A 162 -5.30 8.29 5.51
C THR A 162 -4.43 9.41 6.11
N SER A 163 -3.95 9.21 7.35
CA SER A 163 -2.96 10.10 7.98
C SER A 163 -1.64 10.11 7.21
N LEU A 164 -1.10 8.95 6.80
CA LEU A 164 0.11 8.89 5.97
C LEU A 164 -0.14 9.52 4.59
N ASN A 165 -1.30 9.28 3.99
CA ASN A 165 -1.68 9.90 2.70
C ASN A 165 -1.71 11.43 2.79
N SER A 166 -2.20 11.96 3.89
CA SER A 166 -2.22 13.41 4.15
C SER A 166 -0.80 13.94 4.33
N ALA A 167 0.04 13.25 5.09
CA ALA A 167 1.44 13.59 5.28
C ALA A 167 2.23 13.57 3.96
N LEU A 168 1.97 12.61 3.06
CA LEU A 168 2.56 12.57 1.72
C LEU A 168 2.20 13.84 0.94
N LYS A 169 0.92 14.20 0.90
CA LYS A 169 0.41 15.37 0.17
C LYS A 169 1.03 16.68 0.67
N THR A 170 1.30 16.80 1.96
CA THR A 170 1.89 18.00 2.56
C THR A 170 3.41 17.90 2.75
N ASN A 171 4.02 16.79 2.34
CA ASN A 171 5.44 16.50 2.58
C ASN A 171 5.86 16.53 4.08
N GLU A 172 4.93 16.19 4.98
CA GLU A 172 5.13 16.19 6.44
C GLU A 172 5.41 14.78 6.99
N PHE A 173 6.44 14.14 6.43
CA PHE A 173 6.97 12.84 6.86
C PHE A 173 8.50 12.85 6.86
N GLU A 174 9.14 11.93 7.60
CA GLU A 174 10.60 11.76 7.59
C GLU A 174 11.09 11.41 6.19
N GLN A 175 12.03 12.20 5.67
CA GLN A 175 12.63 12.04 4.35
C GLN A 175 13.88 11.15 4.43
N MET A 176 14.36 10.69 3.26
CA MET A 176 15.63 9.94 3.18
C MET A 176 16.80 10.72 3.76
N LYS A 177 16.87 12.03 3.50
CA LYS A 177 17.91 12.94 4.02
C LYS A 177 17.91 13.05 5.55
N ASP A 178 16.80 12.72 6.21
CA ASP A 178 16.67 12.75 7.67
C ASP A 178 17.18 11.44 8.31
N GLY A 179 17.62 10.46 7.50
CA GLY A 179 18.11 9.14 7.96
C GLY A 179 17.01 8.18 8.44
N ASN A 180 15.74 8.60 8.42
CA ASN A 180 14.59 7.84 8.91
C ASN A 180 13.47 7.65 7.86
N GLY A 181 13.78 7.90 6.59
CA GLY A 181 12.84 7.96 5.46
C GLY A 181 11.62 7.04 5.59
N THR A 182 10.43 7.62 5.74
CA THR A 182 9.16 6.87 5.83
C THR A 182 8.90 6.06 4.56
N TYR A 183 9.32 6.58 3.41
CA TYR A 183 9.19 5.95 2.10
C TYR A 183 10.43 5.15 1.64
N GLU A 184 11.44 5.01 2.52
CA GLU A 184 12.61 4.18 2.26
C GLU A 184 12.23 2.73 1.90
N ALA A 185 12.95 2.13 0.94
CA ALA A 185 12.60 0.85 0.30
C ALA A 185 12.28 -0.28 1.30
N PHE A 186 13.08 -0.44 2.36
CA PHE A 186 12.84 -1.45 3.38
C PHE A 186 11.54 -1.20 4.15
N ARG A 187 11.33 0.04 4.65
CA ARG A 187 10.13 0.40 5.42
C ARG A 187 8.87 0.34 4.57
N SER A 188 8.91 0.91 3.37
CA SER A 188 7.84 0.83 2.37
C SER A 188 7.52 -0.61 2.02
N GLY A 189 8.53 -1.45 1.78
CA GLY A 189 8.31 -2.84 1.42
C GLY A 189 7.66 -3.67 2.53
N TYR A 190 8.05 -3.45 3.80
CA TYR A 190 7.32 -4.04 4.94
C TYR A 190 5.89 -3.52 5.05
N ARG A 191 5.69 -2.21 4.91
CA ARG A 191 4.36 -1.59 4.99
C ARG A 191 3.42 -2.15 3.93
N VAL A 192 3.87 -2.28 2.69
CA VAL A 192 3.09 -2.90 1.59
C VAL A 192 2.69 -4.33 1.94
N LEU A 193 3.62 -5.18 2.41
CA LEU A 193 3.31 -6.55 2.79
C LEU A 193 2.26 -6.60 3.90
N ASN A 194 2.43 -5.80 4.94
CA ASN A 194 1.49 -5.72 6.06
C ASN A 194 0.11 -5.23 5.59
N TRP A 195 0.06 -4.19 4.76
CA TRP A 195 -1.18 -3.63 4.25
C TRP A 195 -1.91 -4.55 3.27
N LEU A 196 -1.22 -5.32 2.44
CA LEU A 196 -1.87 -6.36 1.61
C LEU A 196 -2.52 -7.44 2.50
N GLN A 197 -1.85 -7.87 3.57
CA GLN A 197 -2.44 -8.80 4.52
C GLN A 197 -3.66 -8.19 5.23
N ILE A 198 -3.53 -6.99 5.78
CA ILE A 198 -4.62 -6.27 6.47
C ILE A 198 -5.80 -6.03 5.53
N HIS A 199 -5.52 -5.63 4.29
CA HIS A 199 -6.54 -5.44 3.27
C HIS A 199 -7.36 -6.73 3.10
N SER A 200 -6.67 -7.87 2.97
CA SER A 200 -7.31 -9.17 2.87
C SER A 200 -8.19 -9.53 4.08
N PHE A 201 -7.80 -9.11 5.28
CA PHE A 201 -8.56 -9.35 6.51
C PHE A 201 -9.88 -8.56 6.55
N PHE A 202 -9.95 -7.43 5.84
CA PHE A 202 -11.08 -6.51 5.86
C PHE A 202 -11.94 -6.54 4.59
N LEU A 203 -11.49 -7.16 3.49
CA LEU A 203 -12.19 -7.17 2.20
C LEU A 203 -13.63 -7.73 2.26
N GLY A 204 -13.95 -8.61 3.21
CA GLY A 204 -15.29 -9.16 3.40
C GLY A 204 -16.11 -8.46 4.50
N GLU A 205 -15.59 -7.40 5.10
CA GLU A 205 -16.16 -6.76 6.28
C GLU A 205 -17.06 -5.59 5.92
N LYS A 206 -18.26 -5.54 6.52
CA LYS A 206 -19.28 -4.52 6.23
C LYS A 206 -18.80 -3.09 6.47
N GLU A 207 -17.98 -2.88 7.50
CA GLU A 207 -17.48 -1.55 7.90
C GLU A 207 -16.25 -1.10 7.07
N TYR A 208 -15.77 -1.96 6.16
CA TYR A 208 -14.75 -1.64 5.17
C TYR A 208 -15.43 -1.37 3.83
N SER A 209 -15.83 -0.11 3.63
CA SER A 209 -16.63 0.28 2.47
C SER A 209 -15.87 0.14 1.15
N ASP A 210 -16.60 0.14 0.03
CA ASP A 210 -16.00 0.17 -1.31
C ASP A 210 -15.03 1.36 -1.48
N ALA A 211 -15.36 2.52 -0.89
CA ALA A 211 -14.48 3.68 -0.89
C ALA A 211 -13.22 3.47 -0.04
N ASP A 212 -13.32 2.78 1.10
CA ASP A 212 -12.17 2.44 1.94
C ASP A 212 -11.23 1.45 1.22
N GLN A 213 -11.81 0.45 0.56
CA GLN A 213 -11.08 -0.46 -0.31
C GLN A 213 -10.31 0.28 -1.40
N LEU A 214 -11.00 1.14 -2.17
CA LEU A 214 -10.36 1.86 -3.28
C LEU A 214 -9.29 2.84 -2.77
N THR A 215 -9.48 3.45 -1.61
CA THR A 215 -8.45 4.30 -0.98
C THR A 215 -7.19 3.50 -0.64
N THR A 216 -7.35 2.29 -0.10
CA THR A 216 -6.22 1.39 0.19
C THR A 216 -5.51 0.97 -1.09
N ILE A 217 -6.25 0.64 -2.16
CA ILE A 217 -5.67 0.30 -3.47
C ILE A 217 -4.89 1.49 -4.04
N ALA A 218 -5.47 2.70 -4.06
CA ALA A 218 -4.79 3.91 -4.52
C ALA A 218 -3.50 4.18 -3.74
N THR A 219 -3.52 3.90 -2.45
CA THR A 219 -2.35 4.04 -1.58
C THR A 219 -1.27 3.03 -1.90
N LEU A 220 -1.65 1.77 -2.11
CA LEU A 220 -0.73 0.71 -2.51
C LEU A 220 -0.11 0.97 -3.90
N LEU A 221 -0.89 1.48 -4.85
CA LEU A 221 -0.41 1.92 -6.17
C LEU A 221 0.65 3.03 -6.04
N GLN A 222 0.39 4.05 -5.21
CA GLN A 222 1.37 5.10 -4.95
C GLN A 222 2.68 4.56 -4.35
N HIS A 223 2.60 3.56 -3.45
CA HIS A 223 3.79 2.92 -2.92
C HIS A 223 4.56 2.15 -3.99
N GLY A 224 3.86 1.48 -4.91
CA GLY A 224 4.48 0.82 -6.07
C GLY A 224 5.21 1.83 -6.96
N ALA A 225 4.55 2.93 -7.29
CA ALA A 225 5.12 4.05 -8.04
C ALA A 225 6.39 4.61 -7.36
N ASN A 226 6.33 4.89 -6.05
CA ASN A 226 7.48 5.38 -5.30
C ASN A 226 8.63 4.36 -5.24
N LEU A 227 8.32 3.08 -5.02
CA LEU A 227 9.33 2.01 -5.01
C LEU A 227 9.99 1.88 -6.37
N TYR A 228 9.23 1.90 -7.46
CA TYR A 228 9.77 1.87 -8.82
C TYR A 228 10.73 3.03 -9.03
N ALA A 229 10.30 4.28 -8.84
CA ALA A 229 11.12 5.45 -9.11
C ALA A 229 12.44 5.49 -8.30
N ASN A 230 12.43 4.98 -7.07
CA ASN A 230 13.56 5.08 -6.14
C ASN A 230 14.43 3.81 -6.03
N ASN A 231 14.20 2.78 -6.85
CA ASN A 231 14.96 1.52 -6.82
C ASN A 231 15.40 1.03 -8.22
N GLN A 232 15.69 1.94 -9.14
CA GLN A 232 16.11 1.59 -10.51
C GLN A 232 17.50 0.92 -10.56
N ASP A 233 18.42 1.36 -9.72
CA ASP A 233 19.79 0.83 -9.67
C ASP A 233 19.91 -0.31 -8.66
N PHE A 234 20.60 -1.40 -9.04
CA PHE A 234 20.85 -2.52 -8.15
C PHE A 234 21.80 -2.14 -7.01
N VAL A 235 21.37 -2.39 -5.77
CA VAL A 235 22.13 -2.23 -4.52
C VAL A 235 21.96 -3.50 -3.68
N PRO A 236 23.02 -4.29 -3.49
CA PRO A 236 22.90 -5.55 -2.76
C PRO A 236 22.52 -5.30 -1.30
N GLY A 237 21.49 -6.00 -0.82
CA GLY A 237 21.07 -5.94 0.57
C GLY A 237 19.57 -6.18 0.78
N ASN A 238 19.22 -6.49 2.03
CA ASN A 238 17.84 -6.74 2.43
C ASN A 238 16.91 -5.54 2.23
N HIS A 239 17.43 -4.31 2.23
CA HIS A 239 16.64 -3.10 1.97
C HIS A 239 16.03 -3.10 0.57
N GLN A 240 16.87 -3.24 -0.46
CA GLN A 240 16.38 -3.31 -1.83
C GLN A 240 15.58 -4.59 -2.07
N THR A 241 16.04 -5.75 -1.59
CA THR A 241 15.27 -7.00 -1.75
C THR A 241 13.86 -6.86 -1.19
N ARG A 242 13.68 -6.23 -0.03
CA ARG A 242 12.36 -6.02 0.57
C ARG A 242 11.50 -5.07 -0.27
N GLY A 243 12.07 -3.97 -0.75
CA GLY A 243 11.38 -3.01 -1.62
C GLY A 243 10.95 -3.62 -2.95
N MET A 244 11.85 -4.30 -3.65
CA MET A 244 11.57 -4.95 -4.93
C MET A 244 10.59 -6.12 -4.80
N SER A 245 10.65 -6.88 -3.70
CA SER A 245 9.64 -7.93 -3.42
C SER A 245 8.25 -7.32 -3.30
N ALA A 246 8.12 -6.19 -2.60
CA ALA A 246 6.86 -5.49 -2.46
C ALA A 246 6.37 -4.92 -3.79
N LEU A 247 7.26 -4.32 -4.59
CA LEU A 247 6.93 -3.83 -5.93
C LEU A 247 6.39 -4.97 -6.81
N ALA A 248 7.06 -6.13 -6.84
CA ALA A 248 6.60 -7.29 -7.59
C ALA A 248 5.21 -7.77 -7.14
N MET A 249 4.94 -7.80 -5.83
CA MET A 249 3.62 -8.16 -5.31
C MET A 249 2.53 -7.18 -5.76
N LEU A 250 2.81 -5.88 -5.73
CA LEU A 250 1.89 -4.85 -6.20
C LEU A 250 1.63 -4.99 -7.71
N SER A 251 2.67 -5.19 -8.52
CA SER A 251 2.56 -5.45 -9.95
C SER A 251 1.70 -6.67 -10.26
N ILE A 252 1.84 -7.77 -9.50
CA ILE A 252 1.04 -8.98 -9.71
C ILE A 252 -0.43 -8.76 -9.33
N VAL A 253 -0.67 -8.22 -8.14
CA VAL A 253 -2.03 -8.06 -7.59
C VAL A 253 -2.82 -7.02 -8.40
N PHE A 254 -2.17 -5.92 -8.78
CA PHE A 254 -2.79 -4.75 -9.38
C PHE A 254 -2.44 -4.55 -10.87
N ARG A 255 -2.00 -5.60 -11.58
CA ARG A 255 -1.64 -5.60 -13.02
C ARG A 255 -2.67 -5.02 -14.01
N ASP A 256 -3.88 -4.74 -13.53
CA ASP A 256 -4.98 -4.16 -14.31
C ASP A 256 -4.88 -2.63 -14.42
N PHE A 257 -3.96 -2.02 -13.67
CA PHE A 257 -3.63 -0.61 -13.79
C PHE A 257 -2.46 -0.40 -14.75
N LYS A 258 -2.46 0.72 -15.47
CA LYS A 258 -1.36 1.16 -16.31
C LYS A 258 -0.19 1.56 -15.43
N GLY A 259 1.02 1.13 -15.80
CA GLY A 259 2.25 1.42 -15.06
C GLY A 259 2.50 0.55 -13.82
N THR A 260 1.77 -0.57 -13.67
CA THR A 260 2.06 -1.63 -12.69
C THR A 260 2.69 -2.85 -13.35
#